data_AF-A0A0Q7SK39-F1
#
_entry.id   AF-A0A0Q7SK39-F1
#
_cell.length_a   1.000
_cell.length_b   1.000
_cell.length_c   1.000
_cell.angle_alpha   90.00
_cell.angle_beta   90.00
_cell.angle_gamma   90.00
#
_symmetry.space_group_name_H-M   'P 1'
#
loop_
_entity.id
_entity.type
_entity.pdbx_description
1 polymer ?
#
loop_
_entity_poly.entity_id
_entity_poly.type
_entity_poly.pdbx_seq_one_letter_code
_entity_poly.pdbx_strand_id
1 'polypeptide(L)'
;MSGTFTETGQTFSLQVQDRVVRAVDGTYDFYYQVTVLDKPPSYPLSIRRGGFVGWSTDIGWRLDGSGSLAPESGSRTADGDRLQFNFGFGVPVGAETYFMLIDTNATAYAMTGTATVDLSPAFNVNGYASFATFAPAVPEPSTYALFGFGLAGLIVWSRRRGLSSR
;
A
#
# COMPACT_ATOMS: atom_id res chain seq x y z
N MET A 1 -7.88 12.72 -6.32
CA MET A 1 -7.53 11.84 -7.46
C MET A 1 -8.73 11.72 -8.38
N SER A 2 -8.52 11.35 -9.64
CA SER A 2 -9.59 11.10 -10.60
C SER A 2 -9.20 9.95 -11.53
N GLY A 3 -10.21 9.33 -12.16
CA GLY A 3 -10.01 8.34 -13.19
C GLY A 3 -11.08 8.44 -14.26
N THR A 4 -10.94 7.61 -15.28
CA THR A 4 -11.82 7.60 -16.44
C THR A 4 -12.18 6.16 -16.79
N PHE A 5 -13.44 5.95 -17.15
CA PHE A 5 -13.93 4.70 -17.71
C PHE A 5 -13.53 4.61 -19.18
N THR A 6 -12.72 3.63 -19.53
CA THR A 6 -12.12 3.55 -20.88
C THR A 6 -13.18 3.40 -21.98
N GLU A 7 -14.27 2.68 -21.72
CA GLU A 7 -15.31 2.43 -22.73
C GLU A 7 -16.27 3.61 -22.94
N THR A 8 -16.65 4.30 -21.86
CA THR A 8 -17.68 5.36 -21.91
C THR A 8 -17.08 6.77 -21.93
N GLY A 9 -15.80 6.93 -21.60
CA GLY A 9 -15.15 8.23 -21.40
C GLY A 9 -15.67 8.99 -20.17
N GLN A 10 -16.57 8.41 -19.39
CA GLN A 10 -17.05 9.01 -18.14
C GLN A 10 -15.89 9.12 -17.16
N THR A 11 -15.93 10.13 -16.30
CA THR A 11 -14.91 10.32 -15.27
C THR A 11 -15.48 10.02 -13.89
N PHE A 12 -14.58 9.84 -12.94
CA PHE A 12 -14.91 9.81 -11.52
C PHE A 12 -13.84 10.57 -10.76
N SER A 13 -14.20 11.09 -9.59
CA SER A 13 -13.29 11.81 -8.71
C SER A 13 -13.44 11.35 -7.27
N LEU A 14 -12.31 11.26 -6.58
CA LEU A 14 -12.21 10.78 -5.21
C LEU A 14 -11.22 11.65 -4.44
N GLN A 15 -11.48 11.82 -3.15
CA GLN A 15 -10.49 12.34 -2.21
C GLN A 15 -9.91 11.17 -1.43
N VAL A 16 -8.60 11.18 -1.19
CA VAL A 16 -7.91 10.17 -0.38
C VAL A 16 -7.21 10.87 0.76
N GLN A 17 -7.40 10.34 1.95
CA GLN A 17 -6.55 10.64 3.10
C GLN A 17 -5.72 9.42 3.44
N ASP A 18 -4.41 9.57 3.48
CA ASP A 18 -3.44 8.52 3.78
C ASP A 18 -2.66 8.89 5.04
N ARG A 19 -2.42 7.93 5.93
CA ARG A 19 -1.73 8.14 7.21
C ARG A 19 -0.85 6.94 7.54
N VAL A 20 0.30 7.23 8.13
CA VAL A 20 1.16 6.24 8.77
C VAL A 20 1.19 6.56 10.25
N VAL A 21 0.91 5.57 11.08
CA VAL A 21 0.85 5.72 12.54
C VAL A 21 1.84 4.75 13.16
N ARG A 22 2.61 5.20 14.13
CA ARG A 22 3.49 4.32 14.89
C ARG A 22 2.70 3.67 16.01
N ALA A 23 2.63 2.34 16.02
CA ALA A 23 1.96 1.56 17.04
C ALA A 23 2.78 1.49 18.34
N VAL A 24 2.13 1.07 19.44
CA VAL A 24 2.73 1.01 20.79
C VAL A 24 3.87 -0.01 20.87
N ASP A 25 3.78 -1.08 20.09
CA ASP A 25 4.82 -2.13 19.95
C ASP A 25 6.01 -1.69 19.09
N GLY A 26 5.99 -0.46 18.57
CA GLY A 26 7.07 0.14 17.79
C GLY A 26 7.03 -0.19 16.30
N THR A 27 5.97 -0.83 15.81
CA THR A 27 5.72 -1.05 14.38
C THR A 27 4.94 0.12 13.77
N TYR A 28 4.60 0.03 12.49
CA TYR A 28 3.87 1.06 11.75
C TYR A 28 2.59 0.52 11.17
N ASP A 29 1.48 1.15 11.52
CA ASP A 29 0.17 0.91 10.93
C ASP A 29 -0.07 1.87 9.78
N PHE A 30 -0.76 1.37 8.75
CA PHE A 30 -1.13 2.17 7.60
C PHE A 30 -2.64 2.33 7.54
N TYR A 31 -3.07 3.59 7.47
CA TYR A 31 -4.48 3.94 7.40
C TYR A 31 -4.78 4.71 6.14
N TYR A 32 -5.94 4.45 5.57
CA TYR A 32 -6.43 5.27 4.48
C TYR A 32 -7.95 5.35 4.48
N GLN A 33 -8.44 6.46 3.95
CA GLN A 33 -9.85 6.75 3.82
C GLN A 33 -10.10 7.36 2.44
N VAL A 34 -11.22 7.00 1.85
CA VAL A 34 -11.64 7.51 0.55
C VAL A 34 -13.00 8.17 0.66
N THR A 35 -13.11 9.37 0.09
CA THR A 35 -14.39 10.04 -0.10
C THR A 35 -14.73 10.01 -1.59
N VAL A 36 -15.91 9.52 -1.92
CA VAL A 36 -16.39 9.48 -3.30
C VAL A 36 -16.99 10.83 -3.65
N LEU A 37 -16.29 11.62 -4.47
CA LEU A 37 -16.75 12.97 -4.83
C LEU A 37 -17.67 12.96 -6.04
N ASP A 38 -17.39 12.11 -7.02
CA ASP A 38 -18.21 11.91 -8.21
C ASP A 38 -17.93 10.55 -8.84
N LYS A 39 -18.98 9.87 -9.33
CA LYS A 39 -18.89 8.63 -10.10
C LYS A 39 -20.25 8.28 -10.72
N PRO A 40 -20.30 7.37 -11.72
CA PRO A 40 -21.55 6.80 -12.19
C PRO A 40 -22.37 6.11 -11.06
N PRO A 41 -23.70 6.32 -11.03
CA PRO A 41 -24.57 5.69 -10.05
C PRO A 41 -24.63 4.19 -10.34
N SER A 42 -24.36 3.36 -9.33
CA SER A 42 -24.37 1.87 -9.36
C SER A 42 -23.04 1.15 -9.63
N TYR A 43 -21.90 1.85 -9.64
CA TYR A 43 -20.61 1.16 -9.83
C TYR A 43 -20.04 0.66 -8.50
N PRO A 44 -19.40 -0.52 -8.48
CA PRO A 44 -18.80 -1.09 -7.27
C PRO A 44 -17.60 -0.26 -6.82
N LEU A 45 -17.14 -0.46 -5.58
CA LEU A 45 -15.89 0.14 -5.12
C LEU A 45 -15.00 -0.94 -4.51
N SER A 46 -13.81 -1.08 -5.06
CA SER A 46 -12.72 -1.86 -4.48
C SER A 46 -11.50 -0.96 -4.36
N ILE A 47 -10.83 -1.01 -3.23
CA ILE A 47 -9.57 -0.28 -3.00
C ILE A 47 -8.49 -1.29 -2.69
N ARG A 48 -7.36 -1.19 -3.39
CA ARG A 48 -6.23 -2.11 -3.26
C ARG A 48 -4.98 -1.32 -2.93
N ARG A 49 -4.13 -1.84 -2.03
CA ARG A 49 -2.84 -1.26 -1.66
C ARG A 49 -1.76 -2.32 -1.74
N GLY A 50 -0.67 -2.04 -2.45
CA GLY A 50 0.47 -2.95 -2.63
C GLY A 50 1.70 -2.53 -1.83
N GLY A 51 2.73 -3.38 -1.84
CA GLY A 51 4.01 -3.15 -1.15
C GLY A 51 4.15 -3.91 0.18
N PHE A 52 3.37 -4.98 0.38
CA PHE A 52 3.34 -5.72 1.65
C PHE A 52 4.00 -7.11 1.59
N VAL A 53 4.69 -7.43 0.49
CA VAL A 53 5.45 -8.69 0.37
C VAL A 53 6.44 -8.84 1.53
N GLY A 54 6.45 -10.02 2.16
CA GLY A 54 7.37 -10.33 3.25
C GLY A 54 6.95 -9.81 4.63
N TRP A 55 5.83 -9.09 4.73
CA TRP A 55 5.31 -8.54 5.99
C TRP A 55 4.11 -9.31 6.51
N SER A 56 4.04 -9.51 7.82
CA SER A 56 2.80 -9.94 8.47
C SER A 56 1.86 -8.75 8.50
N THR A 57 0.58 -8.99 8.21
CA THR A 57 -0.43 -7.94 8.24
C THR A 57 -1.74 -8.45 8.81
N ASP A 58 -2.42 -7.61 9.56
CA ASP A 58 -3.85 -7.76 9.85
C ASP A 58 -4.60 -6.56 9.25
N ILE A 59 -5.78 -6.80 8.68
CA ILE A 59 -6.54 -5.77 7.97
C ILE A 59 -7.94 -5.61 8.54
N GLY A 60 -8.39 -4.37 8.62
CA GLY A 60 -9.71 -4.05 9.14
C GLY A 60 -10.08 -2.61 8.85
N TRP A 61 -11.04 -2.08 9.62
CA TRP A 61 -11.46 -0.69 9.54
C TRP A 61 -11.89 -0.18 10.90
N ARG A 62 -11.75 1.13 11.09
CA ARG A 62 -12.02 1.83 12.35
C ARG A 62 -13.47 2.29 12.41
N LEU A 63 -14.22 1.79 13.38
CA LEU A 63 -15.60 2.23 13.65
C LEU A 63 -15.67 3.47 14.56
N ASP A 64 -14.56 3.85 15.16
CA ASP A 64 -14.41 4.99 16.08
C ASP A 64 -13.81 6.24 15.41
N GLY A 65 -13.60 6.18 14.09
CA GLY A 65 -13.07 7.29 13.27
C GLY A 65 -14.16 8.05 12.51
N SER A 66 -13.75 8.98 11.66
CA SER A 66 -14.65 9.57 10.65
C SER A 66 -14.99 8.56 9.55
N GLY A 67 -15.97 8.90 8.73
CA GLY A 67 -16.55 8.03 7.72
C GLY A 67 -17.89 7.45 8.13
N SER A 68 -18.59 6.89 7.16
CA SER A 68 -19.93 6.31 7.33
C SER A 68 -20.10 4.97 6.61
N LEU A 69 -19.12 4.55 5.81
CA LEU A 69 -19.22 3.38 4.96
C LEU A 69 -18.12 2.36 5.29
N ALA A 70 -18.54 1.19 5.77
CA ALA A 70 -17.64 0.06 5.98
C ALA A 70 -17.39 -0.71 4.67
N PRO A 71 -16.19 -1.29 4.49
CA PRO A 71 -16.01 -2.40 3.57
C PRO A 71 -16.91 -3.58 3.94
N GLU A 72 -17.42 -4.30 2.94
CA GLU A 72 -18.08 -5.60 3.11
C GLU A 72 -17.06 -6.70 3.43
N SER A 73 -15.84 -6.58 2.90
CA SER A 73 -14.76 -7.53 3.14
C SER A 73 -13.39 -6.91 2.97
N GLY A 74 -12.41 -7.49 3.67
CA GLY A 74 -10.98 -7.31 3.43
C GLY A 74 -10.36 -8.61 2.96
N SER A 75 -9.40 -8.56 2.04
CA SER A 75 -8.63 -9.72 1.60
C SER A 75 -7.18 -9.39 1.29
N ARG A 76 -6.36 -10.44 1.20
CA ARG A 76 -4.95 -10.36 0.80
C ARG A 76 -4.72 -11.26 -0.40
N THR A 77 -3.92 -10.81 -1.37
CA THR A 77 -3.51 -11.66 -2.50
C THR A 77 -2.63 -12.81 -2.04
N ALA A 78 -2.63 -13.91 -2.80
CA ALA A 78 -1.91 -15.13 -2.44
C ALA A 78 -0.38 -14.94 -2.33
N ASP A 79 0.18 -13.99 -3.10
CA ASP A 79 1.59 -13.59 -3.01
C ASP A 79 1.90 -12.69 -1.80
N GLY A 80 0.87 -12.29 -1.05
CA GLY A 80 0.97 -11.42 0.11
C GLY A 80 1.21 -9.94 -0.22
N ASP A 81 1.31 -9.54 -1.50
CA ASP A 81 1.68 -8.17 -1.86
C ASP A 81 0.55 -7.17 -1.62
N ARG A 82 -0.67 -7.54 -2.03
CA ARG A 82 -1.78 -6.60 -2.15
C ARG A 82 -2.86 -6.90 -1.15
N LEU A 83 -3.32 -5.84 -0.50
CA LEU A 83 -4.42 -5.84 0.45
C LEU A 83 -5.59 -5.10 -0.18
N GLN A 84 -6.78 -5.70 -0.12
CA GLN A 84 -7.96 -5.24 -0.82
C GLN A 84 -9.12 -5.07 0.14
N PHE A 85 -9.89 -3.99 -0.03
CA PHE A 85 -11.15 -3.75 0.66
C PHE A 85 -12.25 -3.59 -0.38
N ASN A 86 -13.30 -4.40 -0.26
CA ASN A 86 -14.44 -4.38 -1.17
C ASN A 86 -15.65 -3.78 -0.46
N PHE A 87 -16.37 -2.91 -1.15
CA PHE A 87 -17.56 -2.23 -0.64
C PHE A 87 -18.84 -2.67 -1.38
N GLY A 88 -18.75 -3.72 -2.19
CA GLY A 88 -19.87 -4.18 -3.01
C GLY A 88 -20.33 -3.14 -4.02
N PHE A 89 -21.63 -3.15 -4.30
CA PHE A 89 -22.29 -2.21 -5.21
C PHE A 89 -22.99 -1.08 -4.45
N GLY A 90 -23.26 0.03 -5.14
CA GLY A 90 -24.16 1.06 -4.62
C GLY A 90 -23.53 2.05 -3.64
N VAL A 91 -22.20 2.17 -3.62
CA VAL A 91 -21.52 3.23 -2.85
C VAL A 91 -22.03 4.61 -3.28
N PRO A 92 -22.62 5.42 -2.38
CA PRO A 92 -23.15 6.73 -2.74
C PRO A 92 -22.06 7.75 -3.05
N VAL A 93 -22.36 8.71 -3.93
CA VAL A 93 -21.56 9.94 -4.04
C VAL A 93 -21.73 10.75 -2.76
N GLY A 94 -20.65 11.35 -2.28
CA GLY A 94 -20.56 12.03 -0.98
C GLY A 94 -20.25 11.08 0.18
N ALA A 95 -20.27 9.76 -0.02
CA ALA A 95 -19.92 8.81 1.03
C ALA A 95 -18.42 8.87 1.35
N GLU A 96 -18.11 8.83 2.63
CA GLU A 96 -16.76 8.69 3.16
C GLU A 96 -16.62 7.30 3.77
N THR A 97 -15.60 6.55 3.37
CA THR A 97 -15.33 5.24 3.98
C THR A 97 -14.89 5.42 5.42
N TYR A 98 -15.07 4.40 6.26
CA TYR A 98 -14.25 4.32 7.48
C TYR A 98 -12.76 4.30 7.12
N PHE A 99 -11.91 4.68 8.07
CA PHE A 99 -10.48 4.43 7.92
C PHE A 99 -10.23 2.94 7.83
N MET A 100 -9.81 2.49 6.65
CA MET A 100 -9.24 1.16 6.47
C MET A 100 -7.88 1.14 7.15
N LEU A 101 -7.59 0.04 7.82
CA LEU A 101 -6.40 -0.20 8.63
C LEU A 101 -5.65 -1.40 8.06
N ILE A 102 -4.34 -1.26 7.99
CA ILE A 102 -3.40 -2.34 7.76
C ILE A 102 -2.39 -2.27 8.91
N ASP A 103 -2.57 -3.14 9.90
CA ASP A 103 -1.58 -3.38 10.94
C ASP A 103 -0.46 -4.24 10.34
N THR A 104 0.79 -3.95 10.68
CA THR A 104 1.92 -4.74 10.22
C THR A 104 3.05 -4.78 11.23
N ASN A 105 3.86 -5.83 11.16
CA ASN A 105 5.09 -5.96 11.93
C ASN A 105 6.28 -5.14 11.39
N ALA A 106 6.03 -4.14 10.54
CA ALA A 106 7.07 -3.32 9.94
C ALA A 106 7.63 -2.28 10.90
N THR A 107 8.95 -2.21 11.02
CA THR A 107 9.66 -1.25 11.89
C THR A 107 10.12 0.02 11.17
N ALA A 108 9.87 0.10 9.86
CA ALA A 108 10.14 1.27 9.02
C ALA A 108 9.13 1.34 7.87
N TYR A 109 8.93 2.54 7.32
CA TYR A 109 8.04 2.79 6.19
C TYR A 109 8.72 3.68 5.15
N ALA A 110 8.25 3.60 3.90
CA ALA A 110 8.72 4.42 2.81
C ALA A 110 7.56 4.81 1.89
N MET A 111 7.73 5.87 1.09
CA MET A 111 6.78 6.27 0.05
C MET A 111 7.00 5.44 -1.23
N THR A 112 6.91 4.12 -1.09
CA THR A 112 7.09 3.13 -2.17
C THR A 112 5.79 2.41 -2.51
N GLY A 113 4.74 2.61 -1.71
CA GLY A 113 3.45 1.98 -1.90
C GLY A 113 2.70 2.54 -3.10
N THR A 114 1.88 1.71 -3.71
CA THR A 114 0.90 2.13 -4.72
C THR A 114 -0.48 1.60 -4.31
N ALA A 115 -1.48 2.47 -4.38
CA ALA A 115 -2.86 2.09 -4.21
C ALA A 115 -3.64 2.29 -5.51
N THR A 116 -4.67 1.48 -5.70
CA THR A 116 -5.56 1.51 -6.85
C THR A 116 -7.00 1.48 -6.36
N VAL A 117 -7.81 2.41 -6.87
CA VAL A 117 -9.26 2.33 -6.78
C VAL A 117 -9.78 1.71 -8.06
N ASP A 118 -10.69 0.75 -7.89
CA ASP A 118 -11.37 0.02 -8.94
C ASP A 118 -12.88 0.23 -8.81
N LEU A 119 -13.46 0.82 -9.85
CA LEU A 119 -14.89 1.07 -10.02
C LEU A 119 -15.48 0.27 -11.17
N SER A 120 -14.80 -0.78 -11.65
CA SER A 120 -15.19 -1.55 -12.83
C SER A 120 -16.49 -2.34 -12.57
N PRO A 121 -17.62 -2.00 -13.21
CA PRO A 121 -18.90 -2.69 -12.98
C PRO A 121 -18.98 -4.07 -13.64
N ALA A 122 -18.13 -4.33 -14.64
CA ALA A 122 -18.05 -5.57 -15.40
C ALA A 122 -16.63 -5.76 -15.94
N PHE A 123 -16.26 -6.99 -16.31
CA PHE A 123 -14.91 -7.35 -16.77
C PHE A 123 -14.41 -6.56 -18.00
N ASN A 124 -15.31 -6.04 -18.83
CA ASN A 124 -14.97 -5.24 -20.02
C ASN A 124 -14.90 -3.73 -19.73
N VAL A 125 -15.56 -3.25 -18.68
CA VAL A 125 -15.59 -1.83 -18.33
C VAL A 125 -14.49 -1.53 -17.31
N ASN A 126 -13.39 -0.93 -17.74
CA ASN A 126 -12.28 -0.58 -16.86
C ASN A 126 -12.43 0.83 -16.29
N GLY A 127 -12.58 0.94 -14.96
CA GLY A 127 -12.68 2.19 -14.22
C GLY A 127 -11.68 2.27 -13.08
N TYR A 128 -10.40 2.46 -13.40
CA TYR A 128 -9.32 2.44 -12.42
C TYR A 128 -8.65 3.79 -12.27
N ALA A 129 -8.13 4.05 -11.09
CA ALA A 129 -7.15 5.10 -10.88
C ALA A 129 -6.18 4.71 -9.76
N SER A 130 -4.91 5.04 -9.95
CA SER A 130 -3.83 4.72 -9.01
C SER A 130 -3.20 5.97 -8.43
N PHE A 131 -2.67 5.85 -7.22
CA PHE A 131 -1.97 6.92 -6.53
C PHE A 131 -0.83 6.38 -5.66
N ALA A 132 0.20 7.21 -5.48
CA ALA A 132 1.32 6.90 -4.61
C ALA A 132 0.90 6.95 -3.14
N THR A 133 1.45 6.07 -2.32
CA THR A 133 1.08 5.90 -0.92
C THR A 133 2.27 5.35 -0.13
N PHE A 134 2.13 5.21 1.18
CA PHE A 134 3.18 4.62 2.01
C PHE A 134 3.07 3.09 2.05
N ALA A 135 4.19 2.42 2.22
CA ALA A 135 4.26 0.97 2.46
C ALA A 135 5.41 0.67 3.44
N PRO A 136 5.45 -0.53 4.03
CA PRO A 136 6.61 -1.00 4.78
C PRO A 136 7.91 -0.82 3.99
N ALA A 137 8.94 -0.27 4.65
CA ALA A 137 10.25 -0.18 4.04
C ALA A 137 10.94 -1.54 4.12
N VAL A 138 11.37 -2.07 2.97
CA VAL A 138 12.21 -3.28 2.95
C VAL A 138 13.55 -2.94 3.60
N PRO A 139 13.99 -3.66 4.64
CA PRO A 139 15.31 -3.45 5.23
C PRO A 139 16.37 -3.53 4.14
N GLU A 140 17.34 -2.61 4.15
CA GLU A 140 18.44 -2.63 3.19
C GLU A 140 19.04 -4.04 3.17
N PRO A 141 19.17 -4.67 1.98
CA PRO A 141 19.67 -6.04 1.90
C PRO A 141 21.01 -6.15 2.64
N SER A 142 21.18 -7.20 3.44
CA SER A 142 22.44 -7.56 4.08
C SER A 142 23.62 -7.66 3.10
N THR A 143 23.34 -7.67 1.80
CA THR A 143 24.27 -7.43 0.69
C THR A 143 25.18 -6.22 0.92
N TYR A 144 24.71 -5.10 1.49
CA TYR A 144 25.60 -3.96 1.79
C TYR A 144 26.59 -4.28 2.91
N ALA A 145 26.14 -4.98 3.94
CA ALA A 145 27.01 -5.46 5.01
C ALA A 145 28.05 -6.46 4.45
N LEU A 146 27.61 -7.43 3.64
CA LEU A 146 28.49 -8.38 2.94
C LEU A 146 29.48 -7.69 2.01
N PHE A 147 29.04 -6.68 1.26
CA PHE A 147 29.91 -5.89 0.39
C PHE A 147 30.94 -5.11 1.21
N GLY A 148 30.51 -4.46 2.29
CA GLY A 148 31.40 -3.76 3.23
C GLY A 148 32.43 -4.70 3.86
N PHE A 149 32.01 -5.86 4.37
CA PHE A 149 32.91 -6.87 4.93
C PHE A 149 33.83 -7.48 3.86
N GLY A 150 33.33 -7.73 2.65
CA GLY A 150 34.11 -8.24 1.53
C GLY A 150 35.22 -7.27 1.13
N LEU A 151 34.91 -5.98 1.00
CA LEU A 151 35.91 -4.95 0.72
C LEU A 151 36.92 -4.80 1.86
N ALA A 152 36.46 -4.81 3.13
CA ALA A 152 37.34 -4.77 4.28
C ALA A 152 38.30 -5.97 4.30
N GLY A 153 37.81 -7.18 4.00
CA GLY A 153 38.61 -8.39 3.88
C GLY A 153 39.70 -8.29 2.80
N LEU A 154 39.36 -7.75 1.62
CA LEU A 154 40.31 -7.53 0.52
C LEU A 154 41.39 -6.49 0.85
N ILE A 155 41.03 -5.41 1.57
CA ILE A 155 41.98 -4.39 2.03
C ILE A 155 42.96 -5.00 3.05
N VAL A 156 42.47 -5.80 4.01
CA VAL A 156 43.34 -6.48 4.98
C VAL A 156 44.27 -7.48 4.30
N TRP A 157 43.75 -8.24 3.32
CA TRP A 157 44.52 -9.24 2.60
C TRP A 157 45.61 -8.64 1.69
N SER A 158 45.29 -7.56 0.97
CA SER A 158 46.27 -6.86 0.12
C SER A 158 47.40 -6.23 0.95
N ARG A 159 47.09 -5.67 2.13
CA ARG A 159 48.10 -5.15 3.08
C ARG A 159 49.03 -6.23 3.61
N ARG A 160 48.53 -7.44 3.88
CA ARG A 160 49.36 -8.58 4.34
C ARG A 160 50.31 -9.08 3.27
N ARG A 161 49.93 -9.02 1.99
CA ARG A 161 50.79 -9.44 0.87
C ARG A 161 51.88 -8.43 0.52
N GLY A 162 51.63 -7.13 0.72
CA GLY A 162 52.65 -6.09 0.50
C GLY A 162 53.81 -6.11 1.51
N LEU A 163 53.64 -6.79 2.65
CA LEU A 163 54.65 -6.89 3.71
C LEU A 163 55.58 -8.12 3.57
N SER A 164 55.28 -9.06 2.66
CA SER A 164 56.05 -10.32 2.51
C SER A 164 57.11 -10.26 1.38
N SER A 165 57.33 -9.09 0.76
CA SER A 165 58.18 -8.93 -0.44
C SER A 165 59.43 -8.06 -0.22
N ARG A 166 59.98 -8.03 0.99
CA ARG A 166 61.25 -7.32 1.30
C ARG A 166 62.22 -8.21 2.04
#